data_AF-A0A7Z0PRZ9-F1
#
_entry.id   AF-A0A7Z0PRZ9-F1
#
_cell.length_a   1.000
_cell.length_b   1.000
_cell.length_c   1.000
_cell.angle_alpha   90.00
_cell.angle_beta   90.00
_cell.angle_gamma   90.00
#
_symmetry.space_group_name_H-M   'P 1'
#
loop_
_entity.id
_entity.type
_entity.pdbx_description
1 polymer ?
#
loop_
_entity_poly.entity_id
_entity_poly.type
_entity_poly.pdbx_seq_one_letter_code
_entity_poly.pdbx_strand_id
1 'polypeptide(L)'
;ATGLEANPGALLSRGAFGPLSAVEHRSWSEHDAAASVSWVMESPPKQFVTSDVLTPLLGPGRHPRRVSLFYEPFPAETAASKLEDEVNAGAFRAAVRSKTGRSESAQDAADRQRAEQAAREEALGAGLGLTSMVVAVTASDPEELPRAVSDVEQRAGSSKIRLRRAVRSQAPAFAATLPFGIYLADTARRRGR
;
A
#
# COMPACT_ATOMS: atom_id res chain seq x y z
N ALA A 1 28.13 2.45 0.61
CA ALA A 1 28.30 1.11 0.02
C ALA A 1 27.05 0.83 -0.80
N THR A 2 27.12 1.24 -2.06
CA THR A 2 26.04 1.40 -3.03
C THR A 2 26.09 0.26 -4.04
N GLY A 3 24.93 -0.23 -4.47
CA GLY A 3 24.77 -0.94 -5.74
C GLY A 3 25.16 -2.41 -5.73
N LEU A 4 24.31 -3.27 -5.16
CA LEU A 4 24.04 -4.55 -5.83
C LEU A 4 23.16 -4.19 -7.03
N GLU A 5 23.79 -4.11 -8.21
CA GLU A 5 23.09 -3.96 -9.48
C GLU A 5 21.95 -4.97 -9.53
N ALA A 6 20.71 -4.47 -9.59
CA ALA A 6 19.57 -5.29 -9.93
C ALA A 6 19.82 -5.78 -11.36
N ASN A 7 20.34 -7.01 -11.49
CA ASN A 7 20.61 -7.65 -12.77
C ASN A 7 19.32 -7.58 -13.63
N PRO A 8 19.28 -6.79 -14.71
CA PRO A 8 18.08 -6.67 -15.53
C PRO A 8 17.70 -8.00 -16.19
N GLY A 9 18.67 -8.92 -16.36
CA GLY A 9 18.42 -10.29 -16.79
C GLY A 9 17.64 -11.13 -15.78
N ALA A 10 17.70 -10.81 -14.48
CA ALA A 10 16.83 -11.45 -13.48
C ALA A 10 15.36 -11.04 -13.67
N LEU A 11 15.12 -9.81 -14.13
CA LEU A 11 13.79 -9.32 -14.55
C LEU A 11 13.34 -9.88 -15.91
N LEU A 12 14.19 -10.62 -16.63
CA LEU A 12 13.86 -11.32 -17.87
C LEU A 12 13.91 -12.86 -17.72
N SER A 13 14.22 -13.34 -16.52
CA SER A 13 14.23 -14.77 -16.20
C SER A 13 12.81 -15.33 -16.23
N ARG A 14 12.66 -16.65 -16.48
CA ARG A 14 11.35 -17.34 -16.45
C ARG A 14 10.59 -16.93 -15.18
N GLY A 15 9.39 -16.38 -15.35
CA GLY A 15 8.57 -15.79 -14.28
C GLY A 15 8.33 -14.28 -14.42
N ALA A 16 9.17 -13.57 -15.18
CA ALA A 16 8.97 -12.15 -15.46
C ALA A 16 7.76 -11.83 -16.35
N PHE A 17 7.45 -12.73 -17.29
CA PHE A 17 6.33 -12.62 -18.22
C PHE A 17 5.05 -13.31 -17.69
N GLY A 18 4.97 -13.59 -16.39
CA GLY A 18 3.90 -14.36 -15.79
C GLY A 18 4.01 -15.87 -16.07
N PRO A 19 3.20 -16.69 -15.39
CA PRO A 19 3.22 -18.14 -15.51
C PRO A 19 2.63 -18.62 -16.85
N LEU A 20 3.23 -19.65 -17.46
CA LEU A 20 2.69 -20.30 -18.66
C LEU A 20 1.54 -21.26 -18.34
N SER A 21 1.57 -21.85 -17.15
CA SER A 21 0.49 -22.64 -16.59
C SER A 21 0.32 -22.28 -15.12
N ALA A 22 -0.93 -22.30 -14.64
CA ALA A 22 -1.21 -22.04 -13.23
C ALA A 22 -2.37 -22.91 -12.73
N VAL A 23 -2.19 -23.51 -11.56
CA VAL A 23 -3.26 -24.19 -10.81
C VAL A 23 -3.60 -23.33 -9.61
N GLU A 24 -4.87 -22.96 -9.48
CA GLU A 24 -5.33 -22.15 -8.36
C GLU A 24 -5.80 -23.03 -7.20
N HIS A 25 -5.20 -22.83 -6.03
CA HIS A 25 -5.67 -23.36 -4.76
C HIS A 25 -6.40 -22.27 -3.98
N ARG A 26 -7.07 -22.67 -2.89
CA ARG A 26 -7.86 -21.73 -2.08
C ARG A 26 -7.02 -20.55 -1.55
N SER A 27 -5.77 -20.79 -1.16
CA SER A 27 -4.95 -19.82 -0.43
C SER A 27 -3.62 -19.47 -1.12
N TRP A 28 -3.32 -20.11 -2.25
CA TRP A 28 -2.08 -19.97 -3.01
C TRP A 28 -2.30 -20.44 -4.45
N SER A 29 -1.37 -20.15 -5.36
CA SER A 29 -1.36 -20.65 -6.73
C SER A 29 -0.05 -21.33 -7.06
N GLU A 30 -0.14 -22.47 -7.72
CA GLU A 30 1.01 -23.18 -8.29
C GLU A 30 1.23 -22.73 -9.74
N HIS A 31 2.48 -22.62 -10.15
CA HIS A 31 2.93 -22.26 -11.48
C HIS A 31 4.01 -23.23 -11.95
N ASP A 32 4.33 -23.20 -13.25
CA ASP A 32 5.28 -24.07 -13.95
C ASP A 32 6.65 -24.27 -13.26
N ALA A 33 7.11 -23.33 -12.43
CA ALA A 33 8.35 -23.47 -11.67
C ALA A 33 8.31 -22.82 -10.27
N ALA A 34 7.13 -22.47 -9.74
CA ALA A 34 7.03 -21.74 -8.48
C ALA A 34 5.62 -21.78 -7.88
N ALA A 35 5.52 -21.43 -6.62
CA ALA A 35 4.24 -21.23 -5.94
C ALA A 35 4.14 -19.78 -5.42
N SER A 36 2.94 -19.22 -5.47
CA SER A 36 2.71 -17.82 -5.14
C SER A 36 1.52 -17.61 -4.22
N VAL A 37 1.60 -16.56 -3.40
CA VAL A 37 0.48 -16.06 -2.60
C VAL A 37 0.30 -14.58 -2.90
N SER A 38 -0.95 -14.16 -3.06
CA SER A 38 -1.34 -12.80 -3.38
C SER A 38 -2.32 -12.25 -2.35
N TRP A 39 -2.20 -10.94 -2.12
CA TRP A 39 -3.04 -10.16 -1.22
C TRP A 39 -3.57 -8.94 -1.94
N VAL A 40 -4.76 -8.52 -1.52
CA VAL A 40 -5.36 -7.23 -1.87
C VAL A 40 -5.41 -6.36 -0.62
N MET A 41 -5.19 -5.06 -0.78
CA MET A 41 -5.40 -4.11 0.30
C MET A 41 -6.86 -4.11 0.72
N GLU A 42 -7.11 -4.33 2.01
CA GLU A 42 -8.46 -4.28 2.59
C GLU A 42 -8.88 -2.84 2.85
N SER A 43 -7.96 -2.02 3.35
CA SER A 43 -8.16 -0.60 3.56
C SER A 43 -6.82 0.13 3.53
N PRO A 44 -6.79 1.39 3.06
CA PRO A 44 -5.62 2.25 3.23
C PRO A 44 -5.37 2.54 4.71
N PRO A 45 -4.21 3.10 5.09
CA PRO A 45 -3.95 3.53 6.46
C PRO A 45 -5.06 4.47 6.93
N LYS A 46 -5.66 4.18 8.09
CA LYS A 46 -6.72 5.01 8.68
C LYS A 46 -6.21 6.26 9.39
N GLN A 47 -4.90 6.33 9.60
CA GLN A 47 -4.20 7.38 10.31
C GLN A 47 -3.25 8.09 9.34
N PHE A 48 -2.91 9.34 9.65
CA PHE A 48 -1.87 10.07 8.95
C PHE A 48 -0.55 9.30 9.02
N VAL A 49 0.11 9.19 7.88
CA VAL A 49 1.33 8.41 7.72
C VAL A 49 2.34 9.22 6.92
N THR A 50 3.60 9.11 7.31
CA THR A 50 4.73 9.78 6.66
C THR A 50 5.03 9.17 5.30
N SER A 51 5.80 9.88 4.47
CA SER A 51 6.16 9.44 3.11
C SER A 51 6.93 8.10 3.08
N ASP A 52 7.57 7.73 4.19
CA ASP A 52 8.33 6.50 4.37
C ASP A 52 7.49 5.33 4.90
N VAL A 53 6.18 5.48 5.08
CA VAL A 53 5.30 4.44 5.66
C VAL A 53 5.38 3.10 4.92
N LEU A 54 5.59 3.11 3.61
CA LEU A 54 5.69 1.89 2.80
C LEU A 54 7.10 1.27 2.81
N THR A 55 8.08 1.91 3.43
CA THR A 55 9.47 1.43 3.49
C THR A 55 9.58 -0.01 4.00
N PRO A 56 8.88 -0.44 5.08
CA PRO A 56 8.98 -1.83 5.53
C PRO A 56 8.46 -2.84 4.50
N LEU A 57 7.43 -2.49 3.73
CA LEU A 57 6.81 -3.37 2.73
C LEU A 57 7.60 -3.39 1.41
N LEU A 58 8.06 -2.24 0.94
CA LEU A 58 8.79 -2.07 -0.32
C LEU A 58 10.29 -2.31 -0.19
N GLY A 59 10.82 -2.22 1.02
CA GLY A 59 12.23 -2.44 1.30
C GLY A 59 12.66 -3.88 1.00
N PRO A 60 13.97 -4.08 0.74
CA PRO A 60 14.50 -5.40 0.42
C PRO A 60 14.22 -6.41 1.55
N GLY A 61 14.13 -7.68 1.17
CA GLY A 61 13.90 -8.79 2.09
C GLY A 61 14.31 -10.11 1.48
N ARG A 62 14.34 -11.16 2.32
CA ARG A 62 14.67 -12.54 1.92
C ARG A 62 13.75 -13.06 0.81
N HIS A 63 12.47 -12.69 0.87
CA HIS A 63 11.46 -13.14 -0.06
C HIS A 63 11.10 -11.99 -1.02
N PRO A 64 11.43 -12.10 -2.32
CA PRO A 64 11.12 -11.06 -3.29
C PRO A 64 9.60 -10.92 -3.44
N ARG A 65 9.12 -9.68 -3.33
CA ARG A 65 7.70 -9.33 -3.43
C ARG A 65 7.50 -8.45 -4.65
N ARG A 66 6.34 -8.57 -5.27
CA ARG A 66 5.83 -7.59 -6.22
C ARG A 66 4.70 -6.82 -5.56
N VAL A 67 4.72 -5.51 -5.72
CA VAL A 67 3.72 -4.59 -5.17
C VAL A 67 3.26 -3.69 -6.30
N SER A 68 1.96 -3.77 -6.62
CA SER A 68 1.30 -2.83 -7.53
C SER A 68 0.49 -1.83 -6.71
N LEU A 69 0.79 -0.55 -6.89
CA LEU A 69 0.09 0.56 -6.27
C LEU A 69 -0.83 1.22 -7.30
N PHE A 70 -2.11 1.33 -6.97
CA PHE A 70 -3.11 1.98 -7.82
C PHE A 70 -3.54 3.27 -7.19
N TYR A 71 -3.38 4.31 -7.97
CA TYR A 71 -3.28 5.64 -7.47
C TYR A 71 -4.16 6.51 -8.39
N GLU A 72 -5.19 7.13 -7.82
CA GLU A 72 -6.21 7.90 -8.56
C GLU A 72 -6.22 9.35 -8.05
N PRO A 73 -5.80 10.31 -8.90
CA PRO A 73 -5.93 11.72 -8.59
C PRO A 73 -7.37 12.11 -8.31
N PHE A 74 -7.59 12.87 -7.25
CA PHE A 74 -8.87 13.55 -7.05
C PHE A 74 -8.93 14.75 -8.01
N PRO A 75 -10.10 15.04 -8.61
CA PRO A 75 -10.33 16.31 -9.26
C PRO A 75 -10.07 17.46 -8.28
N ALA A 76 -9.46 18.55 -8.76
CA ALA A 76 -9.00 19.67 -7.91
C ALA A 76 -10.13 20.24 -7.02
N GLU A 77 -11.35 20.28 -7.53
CA GLU A 77 -12.55 20.74 -6.82
C GLU A 77 -12.90 19.84 -5.62
N THR A 78 -12.73 18.52 -5.73
CA THR A 78 -12.99 17.56 -4.65
C THR A 78 -11.86 17.53 -3.62
N ALA A 79 -10.62 17.76 -4.07
CA ALA A 79 -9.47 17.86 -3.18
C ALA A 79 -9.56 19.09 -2.26
N ALA A 80 -10.04 20.23 -2.80
CA ALA A 80 -10.24 21.46 -2.05
C ALA A 80 -11.28 21.32 -0.92
N SER A 81 -12.46 20.73 -1.19
CA SER A 81 -13.48 20.55 -0.16
C SER A 81 -13.05 19.60 0.97
N LYS A 82 -12.32 18.53 0.66
CA LYS A 82 -11.73 17.65 1.69
C LYS A 82 -10.73 18.39 2.57
N LEU A 83 -9.95 19.30 1.97
CA LEU A 83 -9.02 20.15 2.69
C LEU A 83 -9.73 21.07 3.67
N GLU A 84 -10.80 21.72 3.20
CA GLU A 84 -11.62 22.61 4.01
C GLU A 84 -12.26 21.87 5.18
N ASP A 85 -12.76 20.66 4.97
CA ASP A 85 -13.33 19.81 6.02
C ASP A 85 -12.29 19.41 7.09
N GLU A 86 -11.07 19.06 6.67
CA GLU A 86 -9.98 18.73 7.61
C GLU A 86 -9.48 19.95 8.40
N VAL A 87 -9.34 21.10 7.73
CA VAL A 87 -9.00 22.38 8.37
C VAL A 87 -10.09 22.77 9.37
N ASN A 88 -11.36 22.64 9.02
CA ASN A 88 -12.49 22.92 9.90
C ASN A 88 -12.53 21.97 11.10
N ALA A 89 -12.26 20.67 10.90
CA ALA A 89 -12.14 19.70 11.98
C ALA A 89 -10.94 20.00 12.90
N GLY A 90 -9.84 20.53 12.36
CA GLY A 90 -8.70 21.05 13.13
C GLY A 90 -9.08 22.27 13.97
N ALA A 91 -9.72 23.26 13.36
CA ALA A 91 -10.16 24.50 14.02
C ALA A 91 -11.20 24.24 15.12
N PHE A 92 -12.15 23.33 14.89
CA PHE A 92 -13.13 22.92 15.89
C PHE A 92 -12.46 22.27 17.11
N ARG A 93 -11.49 21.38 16.89
CA ARG A 93 -10.72 20.75 17.99
C ARG A 93 -9.87 21.76 18.77
N ALA A 94 -9.38 22.82 18.13
CA ALA A 94 -8.69 23.91 18.80
C ALA A 94 -9.65 24.76 19.66
N ALA A 95 -10.85 25.07 19.13
CA ALA A 95 -11.87 25.84 19.83
C ALA A 95 -12.47 25.11 21.06
N VAL A 96 -12.59 23.79 21.01
CA VAL A 96 -13.00 22.98 22.17
C VAL A 96 -11.93 22.95 23.26
N ARG A 97 -10.64 22.99 22.87
CA ARG A 97 -9.50 22.94 23.80
C ARG A 97 -9.23 24.27 24.49
N SER A 98 -9.45 25.40 23.83
CA SER A 98 -9.33 26.73 24.46
C SER A 98 -10.37 26.93 25.57
N LYS A 99 -11.54 26.29 25.47
CA LYS A 99 -12.57 26.29 26.52
C LYS A 99 -12.22 25.46 27.77
N THR A 100 -11.21 24.58 27.70
CA THR A 100 -10.81 23.70 28.83
C THR A 100 -9.61 24.22 29.65
N GLY A 101 -9.09 25.41 29.34
CA GLY A 101 -8.27 26.20 30.28
C GLY A 101 -6.84 25.69 30.56
N ARG A 102 -6.26 24.85 29.69
CA ARG A 102 -4.88 24.35 29.87
C ARG A 102 -3.90 25.20 29.07
N SER A 103 -2.89 25.80 29.72
CA SER A 103 -1.84 26.56 29.03
C SER A 103 -0.98 25.63 28.18
N GLU A 104 -0.84 25.95 26.90
CA GLU A 104 0.00 25.21 25.96
C GLU A 104 1.48 25.38 26.33
N SER A 105 2.22 24.29 26.48
CA SER A 105 3.67 24.38 26.66
C SER A 105 4.34 24.74 25.33
N ALA A 106 5.52 25.34 25.36
CA ALA A 106 6.28 25.67 24.14
C ALA A 106 6.58 24.42 23.29
N GLN A 107 6.68 23.25 23.92
CA GLN A 107 6.88 21.97 23.27
C GLN A 107 5.61 21.47 22.57
N ASP A 108 4.44 21.64 23.22
CA ASP A 108 3.14 21.34 22.61
C ASP A 108 2.88 22.22 21.37
N ALA A 109 3.27 23.49 21.42
CA ALA A 109 3.14 24.42 20.29
C ALA A 109 4.04 24.02 19.11
N ALA A 110 5.28 23.61 19.38
CA ALA A 110 6.21 23.13 18.35
C ALA A 110 5.76 21.81 17.72
N ASP A 111 5.23 20.87 18.52
CA ASP A 111 4.67 19.61 18.04
C ASP A 111 3.42 19.84 17.19
N ARG A 112 2.56 20.79 17.59
CA ARG A 112 1.40 21.22 16.81
C ARG A 112 1.80 21.84 15.48
N GLN A 113 2.77 22.76 15.46
CA GLN A 113 3.24 23.38 14.22
C GLN A 113 3.84 22.35 13.25
N ARG A 114 4.59 21.36 13.76
CA ARG A 114 5.09 20.24 12.95
C ARG A 114 3.96 19.38 12.40
N ALA A 115 2.95 19.07 13.21
CA ALA A 115 1.77 18.32 12.78
C ALA A 115 0.93 19.08 11.73
N GLU A 116 0.74 20.38 11.92
CA GLU A 116 0.04 21.25 10.96
C GLU A 116 0.81 21.40 9.65
N GLN A 117 2.14 21.47 9.70
CA GLN A 117 2.98 21.52 8.51
C GLN A 117 2.96 20.20 7.73
N ALA A 118 3.06 19.06 8.42
CA ALA A 118 2.88 17.75 7.79
C ALA A 118 1.50 17.62 7.14
N ALA A 119 0.44 18.09 7.81
CA ALA A 119 -0.92 18.11 7.25
C ALA A 119 -1.03 19.02 6.00
N ARG A 120 -0.31 20.15 5.95
CA ARG A 120 -0.26 21.03 4.77
C ARG A 120 0.55 20.45 3.61
N GLU A 121 1.63 19.74 3.88
CA GLU A 121 2.41 19.05 2.83
C GLU A 121 1.62 17.85 2.27
N GLU A 122 0.84 17.18 3.11
CA GLU A 122 -0.08 16.11 2.75
C GLU A 122 -1.33 16.61 2.01
N ALA A 123 -1.86 17.77 2.38
CA ALA A 123 -2.91 18.51 1.66
C ALA A 123 -2.53 18.76 0.19
N LEU A 124 -1.27 19.09 -0.06
CA LEU A 124 -0.71 19.25 -1.41
C LEU A 124 -0.58 17.90 -2.13
N GLY A 125 -0.40 16.80 -1.39
CA GLY A 125 -0.53 15.42 -1.86
C GLY A 125 -1.98 14.90 -1.92
N ALA A 126 -2.98 15.60 -1.38
CA ALA A 126 -4.38 15.16 -1.29
C ALA A 126 -5.17 15.36 -2.60
N GLY A 127 -4.58 16.05 -3.59
CA GLY A 127 -4.98 15.91 -4.98
C GLY A 127 -4.69 14.51 -5.52
N LEU A 128 -3.96 13.70 -4.74
CA LEU A 128 -3.51 12.40 -5.11
C LEU A 128 -3.95 11.27 -4.14
N GLY A 129 -5.01 10.51 -4.45
CA GLY A 129 -5.52 9.41 -3.61
C GLY A 129 -4.95 8.01 -3.91
N LEU A 130 -4.27 7.38 -2.94
CA LEU A 130 -4.00 5.93 -3.00
C LEU A 130 -5.34 5.15 -2.95
N THR A 131 -5.72 4.53 -4.05
CA THR A 131 -7.01 3.82 -4.17
C THR A 131 -6.90 2.37 -3.75
N SER A 132 -5.87 1.66 -4.21
CA SER A 132 -5.71 0.24 -3.91
C SER A 132 -4.25 -0.23 -4.04
N MET A 133 -3.97 -1.39 -3.47
CA MET A 133 -2.66 -2.04 -3.58
C MET A 133 -2.87 -3.55 -3.69
N VAL A 134 -2.02 -4.18 -4.50
CA VAL A 134 -1.96 -5.64 -4.60
C VAL A 134 -0.52 -6.09 -4.40
N VAL A 135 -0.34 -7.12 -3.58
CA VAL A 135 0.98 -7.66 -3.24
C VAL A 135 0.99 -9.12 -3.62
N ALA A 136 2.11 -9.58 -4.19
CA ALA A 136 2.34 -11.00 -4.45
C ALA A 136 3.75 -11.38 -4.02
N VAL A 137 3.88 -12.58 -3.46
CA VAL A 137 5.17 -13.22 -3.19
C VAL A 137 5.22 -14.54 -3.94
N THR A 138 6.38 -14.87 -4.48
CA THR A 138 6.62 -16.08 -5.26
C THR A 138 7.85 -16.79 -4.68
N ALA A 139 7.72 -18.09 -4.45
CA ALA A 139 8.81 -18.95 -4.00
C ALA A 139 8.98 -20.12 -4.97
N SER A 140 10.23 -20.44 -5.34
CA SER A 140 10.52 -21.62 -6.16
C SER A 140 10.34 -22.93 -5.38
N ASP A 141 10.51 -22.88 -4.06
CA ASP A 141 10.25 -24.00 -3.15
C ASP A 141 8.94 -23.73 -2.38
N PRO A 142 7.90 -24.56 -2.55
CA PRO A 142 6.65 -24.45 -1.81
C PRO A 142 6.82 -24.53 -0.29
N GLU A 143 7.86 -25.19 0.24
CA GLU A 143 8.11 -25.26 1.68
C GLU A 143 8.48 -23.89 2.29
N GLU A 144 8.93 -22.94 1.47
CA GLU A 144 9.25 -21.59 1.92
C GLU A 144 8.02 -20.67 1.98
N LEU A 145 6.91 -21.04 1.34
CA LEU A 145 5.70 -20.20 1.28
C LEU A 145 5.20 -19.74 2.65
N PRO A 146 5.11 -20.59 3.69
CA PRO A 146 4.66 -20.14 5.01
C PRO A 146 5.54 -19.03 5.60
N ARG A 147 6.86 -19.11 5.38
CA ARG A 147 7.81 -18.08 5.84
C ARG A 147 7.66 -16.79 5.05
N ALA A 148 7.53 -16.90 3.72
CA ALA A 148 7.31 -15.77 2.82
C ALA A 148 6.00 -15.02 3.15
N VAL A 149 4.93 -15.78 3.41
CA VAL A 149 3.63 -15.26 3.84
C VAL A 149 3.73 -14.48 5.16
N SER A 150 4.38 -15.06 6.18
CA SER A 150 4.55 -14.39 7.47
C SER A 150 5.34 -13.09 7.33
N ASP A 151 6.39 -13.07 6.52
CA ASP A 151 7.22 -11.88 6.30
C ASP A 151 6.44 -10.76 5.58
N VAL A 152 5.62 -11.08 4.58
CA VAL A 152 4.74 -10.10 3.91
C VAL A 152 3.72 -9.53 4.89
N GLU A 153 3.05 -10.37 5.67
CA GLU A 153 2.00 -9.94 6.60
C GLU A 153 2.57 -9.08 7.74
N GLN A 154 3.76 -9.43 8.26
CA GLN A 154 4.46 -8.63 9.26
C GLN A 154 4.82 -7.23 8.72
N ARG A 155 5.38 -7.17 7.51
CA ARG A 155 5.80 -5.90 6.90
C ARG A 155 4.64 -5.01 6.49
N ALA A 156 3.53 -5.60 6.06
CA ALA A 156 2.30 -4.87 5.85
C ALA A 156 1.80 -4.22 7.15
N GLY A 157 1.84 -4.98 8.27
CA GLY A 157 1.53 -4.47 9.60
C GLY A 157 2.45 -3.32 10.03
N SER A 158 3.76 -3.45 9.83
CA SER A 158 4.73 -2.37 10.08
C SER A 158 4.47 -1.15 9.21
N SER A 159 3.98 -1.34 7.98
CA SER A 159 3.61 -0.28 7.05
C SER A 159 2.19 0.26 7.26
N LYS A 160 1.52 -0.13 8.35
CA LYS A 160 0.14 0.29 8.68
C LYS A 160 -0.89 -0.04 7.58
N ILE A 161 -0.58 -0.99 6.70
CA ILE A 161 -1.46 -1.46 5.63
C ILE A 161 -2.12 -2.75 6.09
N ARG A 162 -3.45 -2.82 5.93
CA ARG A 162 -4.18 -4.07 6.11
C ARG A 162 -4.29 -4.80 4.79
N LEU A 163 -3.65 -5.96 4.71
CA LEU A 163 -3.74 -6.86 3.57
C LEU A 163 -4.71 -8.00 3.88
N ARG A 164 -5.50 -8.39 2.88
CA ARG A 164 -6.34 -9.58 2.90
C ARG A 164 -5.86 -10.53 1.82
N ARG A 165 -5.64 -11.81 2.17
CA ARG A 165 -5.29 -12.85 1.19
C ARG A 165 -6.39 -12.94 0.12
N ALA A 166 -5.99 -13.05 -1.14
CA ALA A 166 -6.90 -13.20 -2.28
C ALA A 166 -7.45 -14.64 -2.36
N VAL A 167 -8.17 -15.07 -1.34
CA VAL A 167 -8.71 -16.43 -1.22
C VAL A 167 -9.62 -16.73 -2.41
N ARG A 168 -9.32 -17.80 -3.17
CA ARG A 168 -9.99 -18.16 -4.45
C ARG A 168 -9.97 -17.03 -5.50
N SER A 169 -9.01 -16.12 -5.42
CA SER A 169 -8.78 -15.08 -6.44
C SER A 169 -7.28 -14.79 -6.57
N GLN A 170 -6.45 -15.83 -6.43
CA GLN A 170 -5.00 -15.76 -6.49
C GLN A 170 -4.51 -15.42 -7.90
N ALA A 171 -5.05 -16.07 -8.93
CA ALA A 171 -4.67 -15.81 -10.31
C ALA A 171 -4.90 -14.34 -10.74
N PRO A 172 -6.10 -13.73 -10.57
CA PRO A 172 -6.31 -12.34 -10.93
C PRO A 172 -5.51 -11.36 -10.06
N ALA A 173 -5.34 -11.65 -8.76
CA ALA A 173 -4.51 -10.81 -7.89
C ALA A 173 -3.03 -10.85 -8.31
N PHE A 174 -2.51 -12.04 -8.60
CA PHE A 174 -1.15 -12.21 -9.11
C PHE A 174 -0.96 -11.47 -10.43
N ALA A 175 -1.89 -11.60 -11.37
CA ALA A 175 -1.84 -10.92 -12.66
C ALA A 175 -1.81 -9.40 -12.50
N ALA A 176 -2.53 -8.84 -11.53
CA ALA A 176 -2.51 -7.41 -11.24
C ALA A 176 -1.16 -6.90 -10.67
N THR A 177 -0.28 -7.81 -10.21
CA THR A 177 1.10 -7.48 -9.80
C THR A 177 2.11 -7.54 -10.93
N LEU A 178 1.69 -7.97 -12.12
CA LEU A 178 2.54 -8.01 -13.31
C LEU A 178 2.41 -6.70 -14.08
N PRO A 179 3.47 -6.27 -14.80
CA PRO A 179 3.48 -5.02 -15.56
C PRO A 179 2.66 -5.12 -16.86
N PHE A 180 1.43 -5.64 -16.81
CA PHE A 180 0.55 -5.82 -17.97
C PHE A 180 -0.39 -4.64 -18.24
N GLY A 181 -0.22 -3.51 -17.54
CA GLY A 181 -1.06 -2.31 -17.77
C GLY A 181 -2.52 -2.46 -17.32
N ILE A 182 -2.83 -3.39 -16.43
CA ILE A 182 -4.19 -3.58 -15.89
C ILE A 182 -4.48 -2.50 -14.84
N TYR A 183 -5.48 -1.65 -15.05
CA TYR A 183 -5.93 -0.64 -14.07
C TYR A 183 -7.06 -1.19 -13.18
N LEU A 184 -6.70 -1.63 -11.96
CA LEU A 184 -7.65 -2.29 -11.07
C LEU A 184 -8.75 -1.39 -10.51
N ALA A 185 -8.50 -0.10 -10.30
CA ALA A 185 -9.51 0.81 -9.76
C ALA A 185 -10.72 0.94 -10.71
N ASP A 186 -10.51 0.95 -12.03
CA ASP A 186 -11.62 0.89 -12.99
C ASP A 186 -12.39 -0.44 -12.91
N THR A 187 -11.68 -1.56 -12.77
CA THR A 187 -12.31 -2.88 -12.65
C THR A 187 -13.17 -3.00 -11.39
N ALA A 188 -12.71 -2.44 -10.26
CA ALA A 188 -13.45 -2.42 -9.00
C ALA A 188 -14.74 -1.59 -9.10
N ARG A 189 -14.71 -0.43 -9.79
CA ARG A 189 -15.89 0.42 -10.01
C ARG A 189 -16.98 -0.26 -10.83
N ARG A 190 -16.62 -1.01 -11.88
CA ARG A 190 -17.58 -1.71 -12.75
C ARG A 190 -18.39 -2.76 -12.02
N ARG A 191 -17.87 -3.33 -10.92
CA ARG A 191 -18.59 -4.30 -10.08
C ARG A 191 -19.60 -3.68 -9.13
N GLY A 192 -19.55 -2.36 -8.90
CA GLY A 192 -20.47 -1.62 -8.05
C GLY A 192 -21.63 -0.96 -8.79
N ARG A 193 -21.73 -1.14 -10.12
CA ARG A 193 -22.86 -0.77 -10.97
C ARG A 193 -23.60 -2.03 -11.39
#